data_AF-A0A9W4CZM3-F1
#
_entry.id   AF-A0A9W4CZM3-F1
#
_cell.length_a   1.000
_cell.length_b   1.000
_cell.length_c   1.000
_cell.angle_alpha   90.00
_cell.angle_beta   90.00
_cell.angle_gamma   90.00
#
_symmetry.space_group_name_H-M   'P 1'
#
loop_
_entity.id
_entity.type
_entity.pdbx_description
1 polymer ?
#
loop_
_entity_poly.entity_id
_entity_poly.type
_entity_poly.pdbx_seq_one_letter_code
_entity_poly.pdbx_strand_id
1 'polypeptide(L)'
;MRYMREIFYAQPLRRFVQGFCLHQKHVELWVVDRAGAYSSTEIEVIKSQEALVRALSSYMLMSDDELGLDPIIRYDEEDRCFVKIPKGRKKQRTNEISPQPVRRSEAISSRGNTCFKTRDNKYLIKFSWGSGAKRSEHEYLELAKKLPGVIHLKRSKSLYEVETHRKGIDFSTGYKWEMNSEEAHLSHGKTMDPKVEDYYMKRELTFAKLSPFGRPLNSCSTVREFGVTKGLLIDLDMSTLLQDSRDNDEAKVITGTTKLMALGLLAGIKNKDFSVQQTYRHDLESFFYVLLVGCMSYFECLKDLARTIRKILFGQPTLSGERFMEYGTPENSDLLYDPIIAALNDSILKLEGKKYSRFTPNECPLFIYSR
;
A
#
# COMPACT_ATOMS: atom_id res chain seq x y z
N MET A 1 12.58 12.86 13.20
CA MET A 1 11.70 12.19 12.22
C MET A 1 11.18 13.06 11.08
N ARG A 2 10.83 14.35 11.29
CA ARG A 2 10.35 15.23 10.22
C ARG A 2 11.26 15.28 8.99
N TYR A 3 12.57 15.52 9.18
CA TYR A 3 13.53 15.55 8.08
C TYR A 3 13.71 14.19 7.39
N MET A 4 13.69 13.10 8.14
CA MET A 4 13.75 11.74 7.55
C MET A 4 12.54 11.50 6.63
N ARG A 5 11.35 11.94 7.03
CA ARG A 5 10.15 11.85 6.21
C ARG A 5 10.30 12.65 4.92
N GLU A 6 10.85 13.86 5.00
CA GLU A 6 11.12 14.71 3.82
C GLU A 6 12.15 14.07 2.87
N ILE A 7 13.20 13.43 3.40
CA ILE A 7 14.18 12.69 2.60
C ILE A 7 13.53 11.52 1.86
N PHE A 8 12.80 10.64 2.56
CA PHE A 8 12.11 9.52 1.91
C PHE A 8 10.99 9.97 0.97
N TYR A 9 10.41 11.16 1.18
CA TYR A 9 9.42 11.72 0.27
C TYR A 9 10.07 12.22 -1.04
N ALA A 10 11.20 12.93 -0.92
CA ALA A 10 11.97 13.43 -2.06
C ALA A 10 12.66 12.30 -2.83
N GLN A 11 13.09 11.25 -2.12
CA GLN A 11 13.81 10.09 -2.65
C GLN A 11 13.05 8.81 -2.29
N PRO A 12 11.93 8.50 -2.97
CA PRO A 12 11.00 7.44 -2.56
C PRO A 12 11.60 6.03 -2.56
N LEU A 13 12.59 5.78 -3.41
CA LEU A 13 13.30 4.50 -3.46
C LEU A 13 14.56 4.45 -2.59
N ARG A 14 14.88 5.51 -1.83
CA ARG A 14 15.99 5.46 -0.88
C ARG A 14 15.76 4.32 0.11
N ARG A 15 16.78 3.50 0.33
CA ARG A 15 16.70 2.26 1.12
C ARG A 15 16.80 2.54 2.61
N PHE A 16 17.74 3.42 2.97
CA PHE A 16 17.97 3.87 4.33
C PHE A 16 18.63 5.25 4.32
N VAL A 17 18.63 5.91 5.47
CA VAL A 17 19.31 7.17 5.73
C VAL A 17 20.18 6.95 6.96
N GLN A 18 21.43 7.36 6.86
CA GLN A 18 22.33 7.44 8.01
C GLN A 18 22.44 8.91 8.45
N GLY A 19 22.67 9.13 9.73
CA GLY A 19 22.91 10.46 10.27
C GLY A 19 23.41 10.37 11.70
N PHE A 20 23.56 11.52 12.35
CA PHE A 20 23.95 11.57 13.74
C PHE A 20 23.34 12.78 14.45
N CYS A 21 23.17 12.65 15.75
CA CYS A 21 22.77 13.73 16.64
C CYS A 21 23.98 14.11 17.49
N LEU A 22 24.37 15.38 17.46
CA LEU A 22 25.39 15.93 18.36
C LEU A 22 24.68 16.76 19.43
N HIS A 23 24.80 16.35 20.69
CA HIS A 23 24.24 17.06 21.82
C HIS A 23 25.30 17.25 22.91
N GLN A 24 25.62 18.51 23.20
CA GLN A 24 26.68 18.89 24.15
C GLN A 24 28.02 18.21 23.80
N LYS A 25 28.43 17.24 24.60
CA LYS A 25 29.68 16.48 24.46
C LYS A 25 29.47 15.05 23.94
N HIS A 26 28.26 14.70 23.53
CA HIS A 26 27.90 13.36 23.07
C HIS A 26 27.46 13.38 21.61
N VAL A 27 27.85 12.34 20.89
CA VAL A 27 27.35 12.03 19.55
C VAL A 27 26.66 10.68 19.57
N GLU A 28 25.54 10.59 18.87
CA GLU A 28 24.77 9.36 18.69
C GLU A 28 24.56 9.16 17.19
N LEU A 29 24.97 8.00 16.66
CA LEU A 29 24.84 7.67 15.25
C LEU A 29 23.51 6.96 15.00
N TRP A 30 22.85 7.26 13.90
CA TRP A 30 21.51 6.79 13.58
C TRP A 30 21.45 6.16 12.19
N VAL A 31 20.75 5.04 12.09
CA VAL A 31 20.31 4.43 10.82
C VAL A 31 18.79 4.36 10.84
N VAL A 32 18.18 4.96 9.80
CA VAL A 32 16.73 5.02 9.62
C VAL A 32 16.38 4.37 8.29
N ASP A 33 15.54 3.35 8.31
CA ASP A 33 15.10 2.66 7.11
C ASP A 33 13.59 2.38 7.13
N ARG A 34 13.11 1.53 6.21
CA ARG A 34 11.67 1.21 6.09
C ARG A 34 11.16 0.26 7.16
N ALA A 35 12.03 -0.23 8.03
CA ALA A 35 11.76 -1.17 9.10
C ALA A 35 11.87 -0.53 10.48
N GLY A 36 12.57 0.60 10.61
CA GLY A 36 12.64 1.37 11.85
C GLY A 36 13.81 2.34 11.89
N ALA A 37 14.03 2.91 13.06
CA ALA A 37 15.21 3.71 13.36
C ALA A 37 16.00 3.07 14.51
N TYR A 38 17.31 3.10 14.38
CA TYR A 38 18.27 2.46 15.29
C TYR A 38 19.38 3.45 15.56
N SER A 39 19.76 3.56 16.83
CA SER A 39 20.89 4.39 17.23
C SER A 39 22.03 3.59 17.83
N SER A 40 23.24 4.14 17.77
CA SER A 40 24.34 3.71 18.61
C SER A 40 24.07 4.07 20.07
N THR A 41 24.90 3.56 20.99
CA THR A 41 25.01 4.20 22.31
C THR A 41 25.54 5.62 22.18
N GLU A 42 25.36 6.43 23.22
CA GLU A 42 25.98 7.74 23.30
C GLU A 42 27.50 7.63 23.37
N ILE A 43 28.18 8.37 22.49
CA ILE A 43 29.64 8.43 22.44
C ILE A 43 30.09 9.79 22.98
N GLU A 44 30.77 9.80 24.11
CA GLU A 44 31.36 11.03 24.66
C GLU A 44 32.56 11.45 23.81
N VAL A 45 32.38 12.49 23.00
CA VAL A 45 33.33 13.00 22.00
C VAL A 45 34.66 13.41 22.64
N ILE A 46 34.62 13.95 23.86
CA ILE A 46 35.83 14.36 24.60
C ILE A 46 36.70 13.15 24.93
N LYS A 47 36.09 12.01 25.24
CA LYS A 47 36.80 10.76 25.55
C LYS A 47 37.19 9.98 24.29
N SER A 48 36.44 10.16 23.19
CA SER A 48 36.67 9.44 21.93
C SER A 48 36.53 10.36 20.73
N GLN A 49 37.52 11.25 20.55
CA GLN A 49 37.59 12.15 19.39
C GLN A 49 37.68 11.35 18.08
N GLU A 50 38.38 10.21 18.12
CA GLU A 50 38.55 9.30 17.00
C GLU A 50 37.19 8.79 16.47
N ALA A 51 36.22 8.50 17.34
CA ALA A 51 34.91 8.04 16.91
C ALA A 51 34.17 9.10 16.07
N LEU A 52 34.23 10.37 16.47
CA LEU A 52 33.63 11.46 15.70
C LEU A 52 34.34 11.65 14.35
N VAL A 53 35.68 11.64 14.34
CA VAL A 53 36.47 11.75 13.09
C VAL A 53 36.16 10.59 12.15
N ARG A 54 36.07 9.37 12.67
CA ARG A 54 35.70 8.18 11.89
C ARG A 54 34.29 8.29 11.33
N ALA A 55 33.31 8.74 12.11
CA ALA A 55 31.95 8.92 11.64
C ALA A 55 31.88 9.95 10.49
N LEU A 56 32.46 11.13 10.68
CA LEU A 56 32.51 12.18 9.65
C LEU A 56 33.25 11.72 8.39
N SER A 57 34.41 11.10 8.55
CA SER A 57 35.20 10.59 7.42
C SER A 57 34.45 9.50 6.66
N SER A 58 33.74 8.63 7.39
CA SER A 58 32.93 7.57 6.76
C SER A 58 31.83 8.16 5.89
N TYR A 59 31.06 9.15 6.39
CA TYR A 59 30.03 9.78 5.58
C TYR A 59 30.56 10.49 4.33
N MET A 60 31.78 11.03 4.38
CA MET A 60 32.41 11.68 3.22
C MET A 60 32.94 10.68 2.19
N LEU A 61 33.29 9.47 2.61
CA LEU A 61 33.90 8.44 1.75
C LEU A 61 32.91 7.39 1.25
N MET A 62 31.74 7.29 1.87
CA MET A 62 30.69 6.36 1.47
C MET A 62 30.21 6.64 0.05
N SER A 63 30.06 5.56 -0.73
CA SER A 63 29.40 5.58 -2.01
C SER A 63 27.90 5.86 -1.90
N ASP A 64 27.26 6.21 -3.01
CA ASP A 64 25.79 6.38 -3.08
C ASP A 64 25.04 5.16 -2.51
N ASP A 65 25.53 3.95 -2.78
CA ASP A 65 24.93 2.69 -2.31
C ASP A 65 25.02 2.56 -0.79
N GLU A 66 26.17 2.91 -0.20
CA GLU A 66 26.43 2.94 1.24
C GLU A 66 25.68 4.07 1.95
N LEU A 67 25.37 5.17 1.26
CA LEU A 67 24.47 6.24 1.73
C LEU A 67 22.98 5.91 1.58
N GLY A 68 22.68 4.69 1.11
CA GLY A 68 21.34 4.15 0.96
C GLY A 68 20.57 4.66 -0.27
N LEU A 69 21.22 5.37 -1.19
CA LEU A 69 20.62 5.74 -2.47
C LEU A 69 20.44 4.49 -3.33
N ASP A 70 19.32 4.40 -4.03
CA ASP A 70 19.02 3.26 -4.87
C ASP A 70 19.36 3.56 -6.36
N PRO A 71 20.23 2.77 -7.01
CA PRO A 71 20.73 3.05 -8.36
C PRO A 71 19.74 2.64 -9.47
N ILE A 72 18.52 2.22 -9.13
CA ILE A 72 17.51 1.73 -10.08
C ILE A 72 16.93 2.87 -10.91
N ILE A 73 16.67 4.04 -10.31
CA ILE A 73 16.23 5.22 -11.07
C ILE A 73 17.47 5.97 -11.56
N ARG A 74 17.53 6.21 -12.87
CA ARG A 74 18.61 6.96 -13.50
C ARG A 74 18.05 8.03 -14.42
N TYR A 75 18.82 9.10 -14.54
CA TYR A 75 18.61 10.15 -15.51
C TYR A 75 19.73 10.05 -16.55
N ASP A 76 19.42 10.32 -17.81
CA ASP A 76 20.44 10.54 -18.84
C ASP A 76 20.78 12.03 -18.96
N GLU A 77 21.63 12.38 -19.92
CA GLU A 77 22.06 13.76 -20.19
C GLU A 77 20.93 14.68 -20.63
N GLU A 78 19.78 14.13 -21.04
CA GLU A 78 18.57 14.85 -21.45
C GLU A 78 17.50 14.87 -20.35
N ASP A 79 17.87 14.57 -19.10
CA ASP A 79 16.96 14.45 -17.94
C ASP A 79 15.83 13.42 -18.10
N ARG A 80 15.97 12.46 -19.02
CA ARG A 80 14.99 11.38 -19.17
C ARG A 80 15.15 10.34 -18.07
N CYS A 81 14.04 9.95 -17.47
CA CYS A 81 14.03 9.07 -16.31
C CYS A 81 13.85 7.60 -16.70
N PHE A 82 14.74 6.72 -16.24
CA PHE A 82 14.73 5.31 -16.54
C PHE A 82 14.76 4.44 -15.29
N VAL A 83 14.05 3.31 -15.34
CA VAL A 83 14.14 2.24 -14.36
C VAL A 83 15.04 1.12 -14.89
N LYS A 84 16.18 0.92 -14.22
CA LYS A 84 17.18 -0.10 -14.52
C LYS A 84 17.09 -1.26 -13.52
N ILE A 85 16.26 -2.26 -13.86
CA ILE A 85 16.19 -3.48 -13.05
C ILE A 85 17.38 -4.40 -13.39
N PRO A 86 18.22 -4.80 -12.41
CA PRO A 86 19.32 -5.71 -12.65
C PRO A 86 18.82 -7.01 -13.28
N LYS A 87 19.32 -7.34 -14.48
CA LYS A 87 19.16 -8.65 -15.11
C LYS A 87 20.44 -9.46 -14.90
N GLY A 88 20.32 -10.79 -14.90
CA GLY A 88 21.46 -11.65 -15.23
C GLY A 88 21.96 -11.43 -16.68
N ARG A 89 22.70 -12.38 -17.25
CA ARG A 89 23.52 -12.29 -18.49
C ARG A 89 22.88 -11.77 -19.81
N LYS A 90 21.62 -11.31 -19.88
CA LYS A 90 20.99 -10.79 -21.13
C LYS A 90 20.78 -9.26 -21.08
N LYS A 91 20.85 -8.61 -22.27
CA LYS A 91 20.62 -7.16 -22.48
C LYS A 91 19.56 -6.59 -21.53
N GLN A 92 20.01 -5.63 -20.72
CA GLN A 92 19.19 -4.94 -19.72
C GLN A 92 18.12 -4.14 -20.44
N ARG A 93 16.85 -4.42 -20.14
CA ARG A 93 15.73 -3.61 -20.66
C ARG A 93 15.49 -2.49 -19.66
N THR A 94 15.80 -1.26 -20.03
CA THR A 94 15.41 -0.04 -19.34
C THR A 94 13.96 0.28 -19.70
N ASN A 95 13.16 0.74 -18.74
CA ASN A 95 11.86 1.33 -19.04
C ASN A 95 11.99 2.83 -18.80
N GLU A 96 11.73 3.63 -19.82
CA GLU A 96 11.55 5.07 -19.63
C GLU A 96 10.24 5.32 -18.89
N ILE A 97 10.32 6.09 -17.82
CA ILE A 97 9.21 6.40 -16.93
C ILE A 97 8.98 7.90 -16.85
N SER A 98 7.78 8.31 -16.46
CA SER A 98 7.58 9.69 -16.01
C SER A 98 8.31 9.89 -14.68
N PRO A 99 9.11 10.96 -14.51
CA PRO A 99 9.89 11.18 -13.29
C PRO A 99 9.00 11.40 -12.06
N GLN A 100 7.83 11.99 -12.25
CA GLN A 100 6.84 12.15 -11.19
C GLN A 100 6.11 10.82 -10.92
N PRO A 101 6.18 10.26 -9.70
CA PRO A 101 5.41 9.09 -9.33
C PRO A 101 3.91 9.35 -9.43
N VAL A 102 3.16 8.36 -9.93
CA VAL A 102 1.68 8.34 -9.90
C VAL A 102 1.19 8.14 -8.46
N ARG A 103 1.97 7.40 -7.66
CA ARG A 103 1.72 7.18 -6.23
C ARG A 103 3.05 7.06 -5.52
N ARG A 104 3.16 7.61 -4.31
CA ARG A 104 4.27 7.38 -3.38
C ARG A 104 3.74 7.43 -1.95
N SER A 105 4.36 6.66 -1.05
CA SER A 105 4.02 6.71 0.37
C SER A 105 4.68 7.92 1.04
N GLU A 106 3.93 8.62 1.88
CA GLU A 106 4.44 9.75 2.68
C GLU A 106 4.93 9.30 4.07
N ALA A 107 4.61 8.07 4.46
CA ALA A 107 4.99 7.51 5.75
C ALA A 107 6.29 6.69 5.63
N ILE A 108 7.20 6.89 6.59
CA ILE A 108 8.47 6.15 6.66
C ILE A 108 8.19 4.67 6.94
N SER A 109 7.51 4.38 8.06
CA SER A 109 6.99 3.06 8.42
C SER A 109 5.66 2.81 7.71
N SER A 110 5.75 2.26 6.51
CA SER A 110 4.60 1.83 5.72
C SER A 110 5.03 0.73 4.74
N ARG A 111 4.12 0.23 3.91
CA ARG A 111 4.46 -0.66 2.78
C ARG A 111 5.36 0.00 1.73
N GLY A 112 5.58 1.33 1.82
CA GLY A 112 6.51 2.04 0.95
C GLY A 112 6.12 2.05 -0.53
N ASN A 113 4.85 1.80 -0.85
CA ASN A 113 4.37 1.67 -2.22
C ASN A 113 4.70 2.92 -3.04
N THR A 114 5.48 2.75 -4.10
CA THR A 114 5.86 3.79 -5.05
C THR A 114 5.57 3.30 -6.46
N CYS A 115 4.76 4.03 -7.20
CA CYS A 115 4.32 3.66 -8.53
C CYS A 115 4.66 4.72 -9.57
N PHE A 116 5.26 4.31 -10.67
CA PHE A 116 5.55 5.13 -11.84
C PHE A 116 4.78 4.62 -13.05
N LYS A 117 4.47 5.53 -13.98
CA LYS A 117 3.96 5.15 -15.30
C LYS A 117 5.09 5.15 -16.32
N THR A 118 5.08 4.21 -17.25
CA THR A 118 5.98 4.25 -18.41
C THR A 118 5.58 5.38 -19.35
N ARG A 119 6.55 5.95 -20.09
CA ARG A 119 6.28 7.06 -21.02
C ARG A 119 5.30 6.71 -22.15
N ASP A 120 5.31 5.46 -22.59
CA ASP A 120 4.36 4.92 -23.55
C ASP A 120 2.95 4.66 -22.97
N ASN A 121 2.72 4.94 -21.69
CA ASN A 121 1.48 4.67 -20.95
C ASN A 121 1.00 3.21 -21.04
N LYS A 122 1.89 2.24 -21.27
CA LYS A 122 1.51 0.82 -21.35
C LYS A 122 1.59 0.09 -20.02
N TYR A 123 2.47 0.53 -19.12
CA TYR A 123 2.79 -0.20 -17.90
C TYR A 123 2.80 0.67 -16.65
N LEU A 124 2.36 0.07 -15.55
CA LEU A 124 2.60 0.56 -14.20
C LEU A 124 3.86 -0.12 -13.66
N ILE A 125 4.82 0.66 -13.18
CA ILE A 125 5.99 0.19 -12.47
C ILE A 125 5.75 0.40 -10.98
N LYS A 126 5.55 -0.68 -10.22
CA LYS A 126 5.34 -0.64 -8.77
C LYS A 126 6.60 -1.11 -8.05
N PHE A 127 6.99 -0.37 -7.02
CA PHE A 127 7.94 -0.76 -6.00
C PHE A 127 7.20 -0.85 -4.66
N SER A 128 7.49 -1.89 -3.87
CA SER A 128 6.85 -2.13 -2.57
C SER A 128 7.87 -2.71 -1.60
N TRP A 129 7.90 -2.20 -0.37
CA TRP A 129 8.63 -2.80 0.75
C TRP A 129 7.81 -3.91 1.44
N GLY A 130 6.60 -4.17 0.94
CA GLY A 130 5.69 -5.18 1.44
C GLY A 130 5.11 -4.83 2.81
N SER A 131 4.20 -5.68 3.26
CA SER A 131 3.69 -5.64 4.63
C SER A 131 4.65 -6.28 5.62
N GLY A 132 5.64 -7.08 5.18
CA GLY A 132 6.37 -8.00 6.07
C GLY A 132 5.64 -9.33 6.25
N ALA A 133 4.56 -9.58 5.48
CA ALA A 133 3.93 -10.88 5.40
C ALA A 133 4.88 -11.93 4.79
N LYS A 134 4.64 -13.20 5.12
CA LYS A 134 5.41 -14.35 4.64
C LYS A 134 5.52 -14.44 3.11
N ARG A 135 4.49 -13.98 2.40
CA ARG A 135 4.43 -13.96 0.94
C ARG A 135 4.30 -12.51 0.45
N SER A 136 5.10 -12.16 -0.55
CA SER A 136 5.09 -10.86 -1.20
C SER A 136 3.92 -10.70 -2.19
N GLU A 137 3.51 -9.46 -2.48
CA GLU A 137 2.47 -9.19 -3.47
C GLU A 137 2.80 -9.77 -4.85
N HIS A 138 4.07 -9.73 -5.25
CA HIS A 138 4.43 -10.17 -6.60
C HIS A 138 4.24 -11.69 -6.77
N GLU A 139 4.31 -12.46 -5.69
CA GLU A 139 3.97 -13.88 -5.70
C GLU A 139 2.46 -14.08 -5.81
N TYR A 140 1.64 -13.30 -5.08
CA TYR A 140 0.18 -13.32 -5.24
C TYR A 140 -0.26 -12.94 -6.66
N LEU A 141 0.38 -11.95 -7.26
CA LEU A 141 0.12 -11.54 -8.64
C LEU A 141 0.51 -12.62 -9.66
N GLU A 142 1.56 -13.40 -9.39
CA GLU A 142 1.94 -14.53 -10.25
C GLU A 142 0.92 -15.68 -10.14
N LEU A 143 0.40 -15.96 -8.93
CA LEU A 143 -0.70 -16.92 -8.73
C LEU A 143 -1.99 -16.47 -9.44
N ALA A 144 -2.31 -15.18 -9.35
CA ALA A 144 -3.53 -14.60 -9.93
C ALA A 144 -3.44 -14.29 -11.43
N LYS A 145 -2.28 -14.53 -12.07
CA LYS A 145 -1.97 -14.11 -13.45
C LYS A 145 -2.96 -14.57 -14.52
N LYS A 146 -3.61 -15.72 -14.29
CA LYS A 146 -4.60 -16.33 -15.19
C LYS A 146 -6.04 -15.90 -14.89
N LEU A 147 -6.28 -15.20 -13.78
CA LEU A 147 -7.62 -14.80 -13.37
C LEU A 147 -8.09 -13.58 -14.18
N PRO A 148 -9.30 -13.63 -14.77
CA PRO A 148 -9.88 -12.45 -15.38
C PRO A 148 -10.16 -11.39 -14.30
N GLY A 149 -10.01 -10.12 -14.65
CA GLY A 149 -10.29 -9.01 -13.75
C GLY A 149 -9.17 -8.69 -12.75
N VAL A 150 -8.01 -9.35 -12.80
CA VAL A 150 -6.81 -8.98 -12.03
C VAL A 150 -5.75 -8.37 -12.96
N ILE A 151 -5.03 -7.37 -12.48
CA ILE A 151 -3.94 -6.76 -13.26
C ILE A 151 -2.87 -7.79 -13.64
N HIS A 152 -2.38 -7.72 -14.88
CA HIS A 152 -1.42 -8.71 -15.35
C HIS A 152 0.00 -8.34 -14.94
N LEU A 153 0.65 -9.24 -14.19
CA LEU A 153 2.07 -9.19 -13.93
C LEU A 153 2.87 -9.58 -15.18
N LYS A 154 3.70 -8.65 -15.68
CA LYS A 154 4.61 -8.89 -16.81
C LYS A 154 6.00 -9.28 -16.36
N ARG A 155 6.45 -8.76 -15.22
CA ARG A 155 7.75 -9.07 -14.62
C ARG A 155 7.76 -8.65 -13.16
N SER A 156 8.35 -9.46 -12.30
CA SER A 156 8.67 -9.09 -10.92
C SER A 156 10.15 -9.35 -10.60
N LYS A 157 10.63 -8.79 -9.49
CA LYS A 157 11.93 -9.13 -8.90
C LYS A 157 12.02 -8.68 -7.44
N SER A 158 12.67 -9.49 -6.62
CA SER A 158 13.35 -9.05 -5.40
C SER A 158 14.51 -8.11 -5.75
N LEU A 159 14.62 -6.96 -5.09
CA LEU A 159 15.67 -5.99 -5.35
C LEU A 159 16.64 -5.85 -4.19
N TYR A 160 16.13 -5.84 -2.97
CA TYR A 160 16.92 -5.49 -1.80
C TYR A 160 16.25 -5.96 -0.52
N GLU A 161 17.03 -6.33 0.49
CA GLU A 161 16.55 -6.73 1.81
C GLU A 161 17.17 -5.84 2.88
N VAL A 162 16.37 -5.41 3.87
CA VAL A 162 16.84 -4.58 4.98
C VAL A 162 18.01 -5.23 5.73
N GLU A 163 18.01 -6.56 5.84
CA GLU A 163 19.11 -7.31 6.48
C GLU A 163 20.46 -7.08 5.78
N THR A 164 20.47 -6.69 4.51
CA THR A 164 21.70 -6.47 3.73
C THR A 164 22.53 -5.33 4.30
N HIS A 165 21.95 -4.13 4.54
CA HIS A 165 22.71 -3.01 5.13
C HIS A 165 22.83 -3.10 6.65
N ARG A 166 22.00 -3.93 7.29
CA ARG A 166 22.09 -4.16 8.73
C ARG A 166 23.11 -5.23 9.12
N LYS A 167 23.64 -5.95 8.14
CA LYS A 167 24.61 -7.02 8.35
C LYS A 167 25.86 -6.50 9.07
N GLY A 168 26.17 -7.08 10.23
CA GLY A 168 27.34 -6.72 11.02
C GLY A 168 27.16 -5.50 11.92
N ILE A 169 25.97 -4.90 11.95
CA ILE A 169 25.61 -3.88 12.95
C ILE A 169 25.23 -4.60 14.24
N ASP A 170 25.85 -4.20 15.35
CA ASP A 170 25.47 -4.68 16.68
C ASP A 170 24.24 -3.92 17.19
N PHE A 171 23.10 -4.62 17.24
CA PHE A 171 21.84 -4.08 17.77
C PHE A 171 21.65 -4.35 19.26
N SER A 172 22.55 -5.10 19.91
CA SER A 172 22.42 -5.44 21.34
C SER A 172 22.61 -4.25 22.27
N THR A 173 23.38 -3.25 21.81
CA THR A 173 23.73 -2.05 22.57
C THR A 173 22.94 -0.81 22.14
N GLY A 174 22.24 -0.87 21.00
CA GLY A 174 21.53 0.25 20.40
C GLY A 174 20.10 0.44 20.89
N TYR A 175 19.58 1.66 20.77
CA TYR A 175 18.19 1.96 21.07
C TYR A 175 17.32 1.82 19.81
N LYS A 176 16.20 1.09 19.92
CA LYS A 176 15.21 0.98 18.84
C LYS A 176 14.13 2.03 19.03
N TRP A 177 13.87 2.80 17.99
CA TRP A 177 12.73 3.72 17.96
C TRP A 177 11.61 3.16 17.08
N GLU A 178 10.44 2.94 17.70
CA GLU A 178 9.25 2.48 17.01
C GLU A 178 8.54 3.65 16.34
N MET A 179 8.47 3.60 15.01
CA MET A 179 7.89 4.68 14.21
C MET A 179 6.38 4.87 14.34
N ASN A 180 5.72 3.99 15.10
CA ASN A 180 4.29 4.06 15.39
C ASN A 180 4.00 4.70 16.76
N SER A 181 5.02 5.22 17.47
CA SER A 181 4.79 5.98 18.69
C SER A 181 4.14 7.33 18.39
N GLU A 182 3.32 7.83 19.31
CA GLU A 182 2.68 9.17 19.21
C GLU A 182 3.70 10.31 19.28
N GLU A 183 4.99 10.01 19.47
CA GLU A 183 6.05 10.98 19.69
C GLU A 183 6.57 11.52 18.34
N ALA A 184 6.40 12.83 18.13
CA ALA A 184 6.86 13.51 16.91
C ALA A 184 8.40 13.73 16.85
N HIS A 185 9.13 13.37 17.91
CA HIS A 185 10.57 13.54 18.06
C HIS A 185 11.26 12.18 18.22
N LEU A 186 12.53 12.09 17.81
CA LEU A 186 13.36 10.93 18.15
C LEU A 186 13.59 11.00 19.66
N SER A 187 12.87 10.18 20.41
CA SER A 187 13.04 9.98 21.85
C SER A 187 14.05 8.86 22.10
N HIS A 188 14.54 8.75 23.34
CA HIS A 188 15.39 7.64 23.76
C HIS A 188 14.62 6.33 23.47
N GLY A 189 15.13 5.52 22.54
CA GLY A 189 14.46 4.30 22.11
C GLY A 189 14.33 3.29 23.25
N LYS A 190 13.54 2.24 23.04
CA LYS A 190 13.38 1.17 24.02
C LYS A 190 14.43 0.09 23.80
N THR A 191 14.87 -0.55 24.88
CA THR A 191 15.69 -1.77 24.83
C THR A 191 14.94 -2.89 24.11
N MET A 192 15.65 -3.71 23.33
CA MET A 192 15.08 -4.69 22.42
C MET A 192 14.34 -5.83 23.16
N ASP A 193 13.07 -6.08 22.85
CA ASP A 193 12.38 -7.33 23.19
C ASP A 193 12.72 -8.38 22.11
N PRO A 194 13.35 -9.52 22.47
CA PRO A 194 13.72 -10.59 21.53
C PRO A 194 12.52 -11.18 20.75
N LYS A 195 11.28 -11.03 21.24
CA LYS A 195 10.10 -11.66 20.61
C LYS A 195 9.49 -10.85 19.47
N VAL A 196 9.95 -9.62 19.21
CA VAL A 196 9.41 -8.72 18.16
C VAL A 196 10.26 -8.79 16.87
N GLU A 197 11.12 -9.81 16.75
CA GLU A 197 12.22 -9.89 15.78
C GLU A 197 11.79 -9.94 14.31
N ASP A 198 10.83 -10.76 13.90
CA ASP A 198 10.77 -11.13 12.47
C ASP A 198 10.09 -10.08 11.57
N TYR A 199 8.97 -9.50 11.99
CA TYR A 199 8.14 -8.66 11.12
C TYR A 199 8.80 -7.31 10.77
N TYR A 200 9.65 -6.79 11.66
CA TYR A 200 10.31 -5.50 11.50
C TYR A 200 11.77 -5.61 11.03
N MET A 201 12.40 -6.79 11.07
CA MET A 201 13.79 -6.93 10.59
C MET A 201 13.83 -7.38 9.12
N LYS A 202 12.84 -8.15 8.67
CA LYS A 202 12.81 -8.80 7.34
C LYS A 202 11.90 -8.10 6.36
N ARG A 203 12.29 -6.89 5.93
CA ARG A 203 11.61 -6.18 4.85
C ARG A 203 12.38 -6.25 3.54
N GLU A 204 11.64 -6.44 2.46
CA GLU A 204 12.17 -6.63 1.13
C GLU A 204 11.59 -5.59 0.19
N LEU A 205 12.46 -4.88 -0.54
CA LEU A 205 12.08 -4.05 -1.67
C LEU A 205 11.85 -4.94 -2.89
N THR A 206 10.61 -4.95 -3.37
CA THR A 206 10.19 -5.69 -4.54
C THR A 206 9.85 -4.75 -5.69
N PHE A 207 9.99 -5.25 -6.91
CA PHE A 207 9.59 -4.59 -8.15
C PHE A 207 8.53 -5.42 -8.88
N ALA A 208 7.53 -4.75 -9.44
CA ALA A 208 6.55 -5.34 -10.34
C ALA A 208 6.25 -4.41 -11.53
N LYS A 209 6.34 -4.97 -12.75
CA LYS A 209 5.87 -4.36 -14.00
C LYS A 209 4.50 -4.91 -14.33
N LEU A 210 3.49 -4.07 -14.27
CA LEU A 210 2.08 -4.43 -14.38
C LEU A 210 1.47 -3.83 -15.64
N SER A 211 0.47 -4.51 -16.20
CA SER A 211 -0.17 -4.15 -17.46
C SER A 211 -1.65 -4.51 -17.45
N PRO A 212 -2.48 -3.74 -18.18
CA PRO A 212 -2.19 -2.43 -18.76
C PRO A 212 -2.03 -1.34 -17.67
N PHE A 213 -1.47 -0.20 -18.03
CA PHE A 213 -1.61 1.01 -17.21
C PHE A 213 -3.05 1.52 -17.36
N GLY A 214 -3.84 1.31 -16.32
CA GLY A 214 -5.22 1.80 -16.21
C GLY A 214 -5.28 3.25 -15.75
N ARG A 215 -6.51 3.75 -15.65
CA ARG A 215 -6.80 5.11 -15.19
C ARG A 215 -7.60 5.09 -13.89
N PRO A 216 -7.47 6.12 -13.02
CA PRO A 216 -8.23 6.17 -11.78
C PRO A 216 -9.72 6.42 -12.04
N LEU A 217 -10.57 6.05 -11.08
CA LEU A 217 -12.03 6.16 -11.19
C LEU A 217 -12.51 7.60 -11.44
N ASN A 218 -11.82 8.57 -10.86
CA ASN A 218 -12.13 9.99 -10.98
C ASN A 218 -11.87 10.58 -12.38
N SER A 219 -11.25 9.80 -13.28
CA SER A 219 -11.02 10.22 -14.66
C SER A 219 -12.22 9.94 -15.57
N CYS A 220 -13.22 9.19 -15.09
CA CYS A 220 -14.48 9.01 -15.81
C CYS A 220 -15.27 10.32 -15.83
N SER A 221 -15.59 10.80 -17.03
CA SER A 221 -16.33 12.04 -17.25
C SER A 221 -17.85 11.83 -17.23
N THR A 222 -18.32 10.60 -17.47
CA THR A 222 -19.73 10.26 -17.55
C THR A 222 -20.06 8.93 -16.89
N VAL A 223 -21.30 8.76 -16.42
CA VAL A 223 -21.81 7.49 -15.89
C VAL A 223 -21.75 6.38 -16.95
N ARG A 224 -21.99 6.72 -18.22
CA ARG A 224 -21.89 5.77 -19.33
C ARG A 224 -20.48 5.25 -19.49
N GLU A 225 -19.47 6.13 -19.44
CA GLU A 225 -18.06 5.74 -19.49
C GLU A 225 -17.69 4.80 -18.34
N PHE A 226 -18.17 5.08 -17.13
CA PHE A 226 -18.00 4.20 -15.98
C PHE A 226 -18.63 2.82 -16.20
N GLY A 227 -19.88 2.77 -16.70
CA GLY A 227 -20.63 1.52 -16.90
C GLY A 227 -20.10 0.60 -18.00
N VAL A 228 -19.32 1.11 -18.97
CA VAL A 228 -18.76 0.31 -20.07
C VAL A 228 -17.27 0.00 -19.92
N THR A 229 -16.59 0.60 -18.93
CA THR A 229 -15.14 0.37 -18.74
C THR A 229 -14.91 -0.86 -17.86
N LYS A 230 -13.97 -1.73 -18.28
CA LYS A 230 -13.57 -2.90 -17.48
C LYS A 230 -12.72 -2.48 -16.28
N GLY A 231 -13.04 -3.00 -15.10
CA GLY A 231 -12.23 -2.85 -13.89
C GLY A 231 -11.14 -3.93 -13.77
N LEU A 232 -10.00 -3.58 -13.18
CA LEU A 232 -8.94 -4.51 -12.79
C LEU A 232 -8.63 -4.35 -11.29
N LEU A 233 -8.57 -5.47 -10.61
CA LEU A 233 -8.10 -5.60 -9.24
C LEU A 233 -6.58 -5.41 -9.18
N ILE A 234 -6.13 -4.58 -8.25
CA ILE A 234 -4.72 -4.28 -7.97
C ILE A 234 -4.46 -4.34 -6.47
N ASP A 235 -3.18 -4.24 -6.08
CA ASP A 235 -2.74 -4.07 -4.68
C ASP A 235 -2.96 -5.33 -3.81
N LEU A 236 -2.37 -6.46 -4.21
CA LEU A 236 -2.51 -7.77 -3.53
C LEU A 236 -1.54 -7.96 -2.34
N ASP A 237 -0.98 -6.87 -1.79
CA ASP A 237 -0.02 -6.88 -0.66
C ASP A 237 -0.60 -7.45 0.65
N MET A 238 -1.93 -7.49 0.77
CA MET A 238 -2.65 -7.98 1.96
C MET A 238 -3.45 -9.27 1.68
N SER A 239 -3.29 -9.86 0.49
CA SER A 239 -3.98 -11.10 0.15
C SER A 239 -3.50 -12.25 1.03
N THR A 240 -4.38 -13.24 1.24
CA THR A 240 -4.10 -14.46 2.00
C THR A 240 -4.71 -15.64 1.24
N LEU A 241 -4.03 -16.79 1.18
CA LEU A 241 -4.64 -17.99 0.64
C LEU A 241 -5.58 -18.63 1.66
N LEU A 242 -6.71 -19.17 1.19
CA LEU A 242 -7.67 -19.93 2.03
C LEU A 242 -7.09 -21.24 2.62
N GLN A 243 -5.94 -21.68 2.12
CA GLN A 243 -5.21 -22.83 2.67
C GLN A 243 -4.36 -22.37 3.86
N ASP A 244 -3.62 -21.27 3.70
CA ASP A 244 -2.83 -20.62 4.75
C ASP A 244 -3.69 -20.11 5.92
N SER A 245 -5.02 -20.02 5.76
CA SER A 245 -5.94 -19.61 6.82
C SER A 245 -6.39 -20.71 7.77
N ARG A 246 -6.06 -21.98 7.50
CA ARG A 246 -6.47 -23.12 8.33
C ARG A 246 -5.38 -23.63 9.26
N ASP A 247 -4.12 -23.29 8.99
CA ASP A 247 -2.96 -23.84 9.70
C ASP A 247 -2.34 -22.89 10.75
N ASN A 248 -2.85 -21.66 10.91
CA ASN A 248 -2.30 -20.67 11.84
C ASN A 248 -3.26 -20.37 12.99
N ASP A 249 -2.90 -20.82 14.19
CA ASP A 249 -3.48 -20.43 15.50
C ASP A 249 -3.10 -18.99 15.92
N GLU A 250 -2.37 -18.25 15.08
CA GLU A 250 -2.02 -16.86 15.35
C GLU A 250 -3.22 -15.93 15.14
N ALA A 251 -3.49 -15.09 16.14
CA ALA A 251 -4.48 -14.03 16.08
C ALA A 251 -4.22 -13.14 14.85
N LYS A 252 -5.04 -13.29 13.81
CA LYS A 252 -4.95 -12.48 12.61
C LYS A 252 -5.33 -11.04 12.97
N VAL A 253 -4.37 -10.13 12.88
CA VAL A 253 -4.64 -8.70 12.97
C VAL A 253 -5.64 -8.36 11.87
N ILE A 254 -6.79 -7.79 12.25
CA ILE A 254 -7.77 -7.29 11.29
C ILE A 254 -7.11 -6.15 10.51
N THR A 255 -6.95 -6.34 9.21
CA THR A 255 -6.30 -5.38 8.32
C THR A 255 -7.25 -4.93 7.23
N GLY A 256 -7.03 -3.72 6.71
CA GLY A 256 -7.87 -3.14 5.67
C GLY A 256 -7.96 -1.62 5.80
N THR A 257 -8.67 -0.99 4.87
CA THR A 257 -8.95 0.45 4.96
C THR A 257 -10.22 0.67 5.77
N THR A 258 -10.11 1.25 6.96
CA THR A 258 -11.23 1.46 7.91
C THR A 258 -12.50 2.02 7.27
N LYS A 259 -12.37 2.98 6.34
CA LYS A 259 -13.51 3.61 5.63
C LYS A 259 -14.29 2.65 4.72
N LEU A 260 -13.67 1.55 4.32
CA LEU A 260 -14.19 0.58 3.36
C LEU A 260 -14.27 -0.82 3.98
N MET A 261 -14.01 -0.95 5.27
CA MET A 261 -13.97 -2.23 5.96
C MET A 261 -15.39 -2.68 6.29
N ALA A 262 -15.64 -3.98 6.16
CA ALA A 262 -16.89 -4.61 6.56
C ALA A 262 -17.26 -4.29 8.02
N LEU A 263 -18.55 -4.08 8.29
CA LEU A 263 -19.04 -3.66 9.60
C LEU A 263 -18.75 -4.68 10.70
N GLY A 264 -18.83 -5.99 10.38
CA GLY A 264 -18.50 -7.06 11.33
C GLY A 264 -17.04 -7.00 11.80
N LEU A 265 -16.10 -6.71 10.89
CA LEU A 265 -14.69 -6.52 11.22
C LEU A 265 -14.46 -5.25 12.05
N LEU A 266 -15.13 -4.14 11.71
CA LEU A 266 -15.06 -2.90 12.48
C LEU A 266 -15.61 -3.06 13.90
N ALA A 267 -16.70 -3.82 14.07
CA ALA A 267 -17.26 -4.15 15.37
C ALA A 267 -16.29 -4.99 16.20
N GLY A 268 -15.65 -6.00 15.59
CA GLY A 268 -14.58 -6.78 16.21
C GLY A 268 -13.43 -5.90 16.71
N ILE A 269 -12.90 -5.00 15.86
CA ILE A 269 -11.86 -4.02 16.27
C ILE A 269 -12.34 -3.18 17.45
N LYS A 270 -13.54 -2.59 17.36
CA LYS A 270 -14.09 -1.71 18.40
C LYS A 270 -14.22 -2.43 19.74
N ASN A 271 -14.65 -3.69 19.71
CA ASN A 271 -14.87 -4.51 20.90
C ASN A 271 -13.60 -5.25 21.37
N LYS A 272 -12.47 -5.07 20.67
CA LYS A 272 -11.24 -5.86 20.85
C LYS A 272 -11.46 -7.37 20.73
N ASP A 273 -12.46 -7.77 19.96
CA ASP A 273 -12.74 -9.16 19.62
C ASP A 273 -12.05 -9.50 18.29
N PHE A 274 -10.91 -10.17 18.41
CA PHE A 274 -10.09 -10.62 17.29
C PHE A 274 -10.34 -12.08 16.92
N SER A 275 -11.41 -12.71 17.45
CA SER A 275 -11.84 -14.06 17.07
C SER A 275 -12.57 -14.06 15.72
N VAL A 276 -13.00 -12.90 15.23
CA VAL A 276 -13.72 -12.76 13.96
C VAL A 276 -12.82 -13.17 12.79
N GLN A 277 -13.14 -14.32 12.20
CA GLN A 277 -12.42 -14.83 11.04
C GLN A 277 -12.78 -14.00 9.80
N GLN A 278 -11.77 -13.42 9.14
CA GLN A 278 -11.97 -12.74 7.86
C GLN A 278 -12.30 -13.76 6.75
N THR A 279 -13.41 -13.54 6.04
CA THR A 279 -13.86 -14.38 4.92
C THR A 279 -14.04 -13.54 3.67
N TYR A 280 -14.18 -14.21 2.51
CA TYR A 280 -14.44 -13.56 1.22
C TYR A 280 -15.71 -12.68 1.22
N ARG A 281 -16.65 -12.91 2.15
CA ARG A 281 -17.86 -12.07 2.28
C ARG A 281 -17.53 -10.66 2.74
N HIS A 282 -16.53 -10.50 3.59
CA HIS A 282 -16.05 -9.17 3.98
C HIS A 282 -15.43 -8.43 2.79
N ASP A 283 -14.79 -9.14 1.85
CA ASP A 283 -14.26 -8.54 0.62
C ASP A 283 -15.40 -8.08 -0.31
N LEU A 284 -16.50 -8.84 -0.38
CA LEU A 284 -17.69 -8.44 -1.16
C LEU A 284 -18.36 -7.18 -0.58
N GLU A 285 -18.50 -7.10 0.75
CA GLU A 285 -19.01 -5.91 1.43
C GLU A 285 -18.10 -4.69 1.20
N SER A 286 -16.78 -4.90 1.31
CA SER A 286 -15.79 -3.85 1.06
C SER A 286 -15.79 -3.39 -0.40
N PHE A 287 -15.91 -4.31 -1.35
CA PHE A 287 -16.07 -4.00 -2.77
C PHE A 287 -17.32 -3.17 -3.04
N PHE A 288 -18.43 -3.51 -2.37
CA PHE A 288 -19.65 -2.74 -2.45
C PHE A 288 -19.48 -1.31 -1.91
N TYR A 289 -18.74 -1.13 -0.81
CA TYR A 289 -18.41 0.21 -0.31
C TYR A 289 -17.52 1.00 -1.25
N VAL A 290 -16.54 0.36 -1.91
CA VAL A 290 -15.73 1.00 -2.96
C VAL A 290 -16.61 1.50 -4.10
N LEU A 291 -17.57 0.68 -4.55
CA LEU A 291 -18.52 1.04 -5.59
C LEU A 291 -19.37 2.24 -5.18
N LEU A 292 -19.98 2.21 -3.98
CA LEU A 292 -20.80 3.31 -3.48
C LEU A 292 -20.01 4.60 -3.32
N VAL A 293 -18.83 4.55 -2.72
CA VAL A 293 -17.96 5.73 -2.54
C VAL A 293 -17.55 6.29 -3.89
N GLY A 294 -17.24 5.42 -4.87
CA GLY A 294 -16.95 5.82 -6.23
C GLY A 294 -18.13 6.55 -6.89
N CYS A 295 -19.32 5.95 -6.82
CA CYS A 295 -20.55 6.57 -7.32
C CYS A 295 -20.82 7.93 -6.66
N MET A 296 -20.76 8.00 -5.33
CA MET A 296 -21.04 9.23 -4.59
C MET A 296 -19.99 10.32 -4.83
N SER A 297 -18.72 9.96 -4.97
CA SER A 297 -17.62 10.94 -5.12
C SER A 297 -17.51 11.49 -6.55
N TYR A 298 -17.90 10.70 -7.55
CA TYR A 298 -17.62 11.02 -8.95
C TYR A 298 -18.87 11.25 -9.81
N PHE A 299 -20.04 10.80 -9.37
CA PHE A 299 -21.28 10.93 -10.13
C PHE A 299 -22.39 11.51 -9.24
N GLU A 300 -22.56 12.84 -9.26
CA GLU A 300 -23.58 13.54 -8.47
C GLU A 300 -24.98 12.92 -8.66
N CYS A 301 -25.31 12.59 -9.92
CA CYS A 301 -26.56 11.95 -10.30
C CYS A 301 -26.79 10.53 -9.73
N LEU A 302 -25.73 9.85 -9.27
CA LEU A 302 -25.83 8.51 -8.66
C LEU A 302 -25.81 8.56 -7.12
N LYS A 303 -25.68 9.74 -6.49
CA LYS A 303 -25.64 9.85 -5.03
C LYS A 303 -26.92 9.33 -4.37
N ASP A 304 -28.07 9.66 -4.93
CA ASP A 304 -29.35 9.25 -4.35
C ASP A 304 -29.58 7.75 -4.53
N LEU A 305 -29.22 7.19 -5.68
CA LEU A 305 -29.19 5.75 -5.90
C LEU A 305 -28.29 5.05 -4.87
N ALA A 306 -27.06 5.54 -4.71
CA ALA A 306 -26.08 4.98 -3.78
C ALA A 306 -26.60 5.01 -2.33
N ARG A 307 -27.24 6.11 -1.91
CA ARG A 307 -27.87 6.22 -0.59
C ARG A 307 -29.04 5.25 -0.43
N THR A 308 -29.88 5.10 -1.44
CA THR A 308 -31.04 4.21 -1.41
C THR A 308 -30.62 2.75 -1.34
N ILE A 309 -29.68 2.30 -2.19
CA ILE A 309 -29.16 0.94 -2.13
C ILE A 309 -28.47 0.69 -0.78
N ARG A 310 -27.69 1.66 -0.25
CA ARG A 310 -27.11 1.53 1.09
C ARG A 310 -28.18 1.34 2.17
N LYS A 311 -29.30 2.08 2.10
CA LYS A 311 -30.41 1.92 3.05
C LYS A 311 -31.10 0.57 2.90
N ILE A 312 -31.31 0.08 1.68
CA ILE A 312 -31.95 -1.23 1.45
C ILE A 312 -31.06 -2.37 1.99
N LEU A 313 -29.76 -2.32 1.70
CA LEU A 313 -28.82 -3.38 2.08
C LEU A 313 -28.39 -3.31 3.56
N PHE A 314 -28.34 -2.12 4.16
CA PHE A 314 -27.75 -1.91 5.50
C PHE A 314 -28.61 -1.08 6.46
N GLY A 315 -29.76 -0.58 6.02
CA GLY A 315 -30.59 0.33 6.79
C GLY A 315 -31.83 -0.35 7.37
N GLN A 316 -31.69 -0.96 8.54
CA GLN A 316 -32.56 -0.81 9.73
C GLN A 316 -32.11 -1.80 10.84
N PRO A 317 -31.93 -1.35 12.09
CA PRO A 317 -32.01 -2.23 13.25
C PRO A 317 -33.49 -2.46 13.60
N THR A 318 -33.93 -3.71 13.68
CA THR A 318 -35.21 -4.01 14.33
C THR A 318 -35.08 -3.78 15.84
N LEU A 319 -36.20 -3.47 16.50
CA LEU A 319 -36.34 -3.36 17.96
C LEU A 319 -35.89 -4.62 18.74
N SER A 320 -35.54 -5.70 18.05
CA SER A 320 -35.05 -6.97 18.57
C SER A 320 -33.53 -7.18 18.47
N GLY A 321 -32.74 -6.20 18.02
CA GLY A 321 -31.27 -6.27 18.08
C GLY A 321 -30.58 -7.29 17.15
N GLU A 322 -31.33 -8.14 16.45
CA GLU A 322 -30.78 -9.17 15.56
C GLU A 322 -31.29 -8.98 14.14
N ARG A 323 -30.55 -8.18 13.38
CA ARG A 323 -30.36 -8.43 11.95
C ARG A 323 -29.01 -7.88 11.52
N PHE A 324 -27.94 -8.58 11.91
CA PHE A 324 -26.82 -8.72 10.96
C PHE A 324 -27.39 -9.49 9.77
N MET A 325 -26.99 -9.17 8.53
CA MET A 325 -27.45 -9.95 7.37
C MET A 325 -27.30 -11.44 7.69
N GLU A 326 -28.44 -12.16 7.74
CA GLU A 326 -28.38 -13.61 7.73
C GLU A 326 -27.65 -13.99 6.45
N TYR A 327 -26.64 -14.80 6.65
CA TYR A 327 -25.64 -15.15 5.67
C TYR A 327 -26.22 -16.06 4.57
N GLY A 328 -26.98 -15.53 3.61
CA GLY A 328 -27.58 -16.32 2.53
C GLY A 328 -28.44 -15.49 1.57
N THR A 329 -28.97 -16.13 0.52
CA THR A 329 -30.08 -15.56 -0.25
C THR A 329 -31.30 -15.56 0.68
N PRO A 330 -31.97 -14.41 0.92
CA PRO A 330 -33.19 -14.40 1.72
C PRO A 330 -34.21 -15.39 1.15
N GLU A 331 -34.98 -16.07 2.00
CA GLU A 331 -36.04 -17.00 1.55
C GLU A 331 -37.00 -16.33 0.57
N ASN A 332 -37.21 -15.02 0.73
CA ASN A 332 -37.88 -14.16 -0.24
C ASN A 332 -36.92 -13.07 -0.72
N SER A 333 -36.23 -13.35 -1.82
CA SER A 333 -35.25 -12.44 -2.41
C SER A 333 -35.88 -11.18 -3.01
N ASP A 334 -37.17 -11.20 -3.33
CA ASP A 334 -37.89 -10.07 -3.95
C ASP A 334 -37.99 -8.88 -2.98
N LEU A 335 -38.05 -9.15 -1.67
CA LEU A 335 -37.97 -8.12 -0.62
C LEU A 335 -36.66 -7.30 -0.65
N LEU A 336 -35.60 -7.87 -1.23
CA LEU A 336 -34.31 -7.21 -1.43
C LEU A 336 -34.18 -6.66 -2.85
N TYR A 337 -34.57 -7.46 -3.86
CA TYR A 337 -34.37 -7.16 -5.26
C TYR A 337 -35.33 -6.09 -5.78
N ASP A 338 -36.62 -6.14 -5.46
CA ASP A 338 -37.60 -5.19 -5.99
C ASP A 338 -37.30 -3.75 -5.58
N PRO A 339 -36.93 -3.44 -4.32
CA PRO A 339 -36.54 -2.09 -3.95
C PRO A 339 -35.27 -1.61 -4.66
N ILE A 340 -34.29 -2.49 -4.90
CA ILE A 340 -33.05 -2.16 -5.62
C ILE A 340 -33.35 -1.89 -7.10
N ILE A 341 -34.17 -2.75 -7.73
CA ILE A 341 -34.61 -2.60 -9.12
C ILE A 341 -35.41 -1.30 -9.28
N ALA A 342 -36.33 -0.99 -8.37
CA ALA A 342 -37.09 0.26 -8.38
C ALA A 342 -36.17 1.49 -8.28
N ALA A 343 -35.19 1.47 -7.38
CA ALA A 343 -34.21 2.54 -7.24
C ALA A 343 -33.35 2.73 -8.50
N LEU A 344 -32.95 1.63 -9.13
CA LEU A 344 -32.21 1.64 -10.40
C LEU A 344 -33.06 2.24 -11.53
N ASN A 345 -34.32 1.81 -11.67
CA ASN A 345 -35.23 2.31 -12.70
C ASN A 345 -35.51 3.81 -12.54
N ASP A 346 -35.77 4.29 -11.33
CA ASP A 346 -35.93 5.73 -11.04
C ASP A 346 -34.68 6.53 -11.43
N SER A 347 -33.50 5.97 -11.17
CA SER A 347 -32.23 6.60 -11.54
C SER A 347 -32.01 6.62 -13.06
N ILE A 348 -32.39 5.55 -13.77
CA ILE A 348 -32.32 5.48 -15.23
C ILE A 348 -33.24 6.55 -15.85
N LEU A 349 -34.49 6.66 -15.39
CA LEU A 349 -35.44 7.68 -15.87
C LEU A 349 -34.90 9.11 -15.70
N LYS A 350 -34.26 9.38 -14.55
CA LYS A 350 -33.60 10.68 -14.28
C LYS A 350 -32.41 10.96 -15.20
N LEU A 351 -31.74 9.92 -15.71
CA LEU A 351 -30.59 10.02 -16.60
C LEU A 351 -30.99 10.13 -18.08
N GLU A 352 -32.05 9.44 -18.52
CA GLU A 352 -32.53 9.42 -19.91
C GLU A 352 -33.09 10.77 -20.39
N GLY A 353 -33.53 11.63 -19.48
CA GLY A 353 -33.96 13.00 -19.80
C GLY A 353 -32.83 13.96 -20.23
N LYS A 354 -31.56 13.51 -20.23
CA LYS A 354 -30.38 14.33 -20.58
C LYS A 354 -29.69 13.73 -21.81
N LYS A 355 -29.63 14.49 -22.92
CA LYS A 355 -28.90 14.09 -24.14
C LYS A 355 -27.41 13.94 -23.83
N TYR A 356 -26.89 12.72 -23.89
CA TYR A 356 -25.44 12.47 -23.88
C TYR A 356 -24.99 12.04 -25.29
N SER A 357 -23.97 12.73 -25.82
CA SER A 357 -23.33 12.38 -27.09
C SER A 357 -22.78 10.95 -27.08
N ARG A 358 -22.84 10.26 -28.23
CA ARG A 358 -22.17 8.95 -28.42
C ARG A 358 -20.69 9.09 -28.06
N PHE A 359 -20.28 8.44 -26.98
CA PHE A 359 -18.88 8.34 -26.56
C PHE A 359 -18.26 7.06 -27.12
N THR A 360 -17.11 7.17 -27.76
CA THR A 360 -16.23 6.05 -28.11
C THR A 360 -15.35 5.73 -26.90
N PRO A 361 -15.45 4.53 -26.30
CA PRO A 361 -14.66 4.21 -25.11
C PRO A 361 -13.15 4.30 -25.41
N ASN A 362 -12.41 5.07 -24.62
CA ASN A 362 -10.98 4.83 -24.50
C ASN A 362 -10.82 3.50 -23.76
N GLU A 363 -10.23 2.49 -24.42
CA GLU A 363 -10.16 1.08 -23.97
C GLU A 363 -9.30 0.84 -22.69
N CYS A 364 -8.90 1.89 -21.97
CA CYS A 364 -8.08 1.76 -20.77
C CYS A 364 -8.94 1.31 -19.57
N PRO A 365 -8.58 0.20 -18.90
CA PRO A 365 -9.33 -0.29 -17.76
C PRO A 365 -9.22 0.64 -16.54
N LEU A 366 -10.21 0.54 -15.67
CA LEU A 366 -10.24 1.23 -14.38
C LEU A 366 -9.50 0.39 -13.34
N PHE A 367 -8.72 1.04 -12.48
CA PHE A 367 -8.16 0.36 -11.32
C PHE A 367 -9.13 0.42 -10.15
N ILE A 368 -9.55 -0.76 -9.70
CA ILE A 368 -10.34 -0.93 -8.49
C ILE A 368 -9.36 -1.41 -7.42
N TYR A 369 -9.10 -0.54 -6.46
CA TYR A 369 -8.34 -0.92 -5.27
C TYR A 369 -9.21 -1.85 -4.43
N SER A 370 -8.78 -3.10 -4.28
CA SER A 370 -9.08 -3.86 -3.08
C SER A 370 -7.89 -3.65 -2.14
N ARG A 371 -8.16 -3.50 -0.85
CA ARG A 371 -7.14 -3.40 0.18
C ARG A 371 -7.41 -4.41 1.26
#